data_AF-A0A7J0CDF3-F1
#
_entry.id   AF-A0A7J0CDF3-F1
#
_cell.length_a   1.000
_cell.length_b   1.000
_cell.length_c   1.000
_cell.angle_alpha   90.00
_cell.angle_beta   90.00
_cell.angle_gamma   90.00
#
_symmetry.space_group_name_H-M   'P 1'
#
loop_
_entity.id
_entity.type
_entity.pdbx_description
1 polymer ?
#
loop_
_entity_poly.entity_id
_entity_poly.type
_entity_poly.pdbx_seq_one_letter_code
_entity_poly.pdbx_strand_id
1 'polypeptide(L)'
;MTATTDGSTGAADLRAAPAGEPTDTTTAADDVLAAARRAAERSVEHLLGRQDEQGWWKGDLATNVTMDAEDLLLRQFLGIQDPATIEATARFIRGEQLGDGTWATFYEGPGDLSATIEAYVALRLAGDRPQDPHMVRAAGWVREQGGIAGARVFTRIWLALFGWWKWDDLPELPPELMFLPRGCRSTSTTSAAGRGRPSSRSPSSPPRGRSAPRPSPWTSCTRTRPARTRPSRWPLP
;
A
#
# COMPACT_ATOMS: atom_id res chain seq x y z
N MET A 1 -16.89 -34.13 -48.13
CA MET A 1 -16.15 -34.52 -49.34
C MET A 1 -14.66 -34.45 -48.96
N THR A 2 -14.14 -35.45 -48.22
CA THR A 2 -13.31 -36.57 -48.73
C THR A 2 -12.20 -36.10 -49.67
N ALA A 3 -10.96 -36.01 -49.17
CA ALA A 3 -9.87 -37.01 -49.34
C ALA A 3 -8.98 -36.59 -50.53
N THR A 4 -7.66 -36.81 -50.63
CA THR A 4 -6.77 -37.82 -50.04
C THR A 4 -5.31 -37.34 -50.24
N THR A 5 -4.42 -38.05 -49.56
CA THR A 5 -2.95 -38.05 -49.42
C THR A 5 -2.11 -38.05 -50.70
N ASP A 6 -0.83 -37.69 -50.54
CA ASP A 6 0.37 -38.56 -50.69
C ASP A 6 1.62 -37.68 -50.43
N GLY A 7 2.69 -38.06 -49.74
CA GLY A 7 3.30 -39.37 -49.51
C GLY A 7 4.76 -39.28 -49.96
N SER A 8 5.70 -39.07 -49.02
CA SER A 8 7.16 -39.30 -49.17
C SER A 8 7.85 -38.98 -47.84
N THR A 9 7.91 -39.88 -46.85
CA THR A 9 9.03 -40.83 -46.64
C THR A 9 10.41 -40.29 -47.03
N GLY A 10 10.97 -39.47 -46.14
CA GLY A 10 12.41 -39.33 -45.97
C GLY A 10 12.75 -39.67 -44.52
N ALA A 11 12.84 -40.96 -44.20
CA ALA A 11 13.44 -41.41 -42.95
C ALA A 11 14.93 -41.02 -43.03
N ALA A 12 15.28 -39.86 -42.46
CA ALA A 12 16.66 -39.49 -42.23
C ALA A 12 17.21 -40.45 -41.18
N ASP A 13 18.03 -41.36 -41.67
CA ASP A 13 18.90 -42.28 -40.96
C ASP A 13 19.54 -41.58 -39.74
N LEU A 14 18.97 -41.80 -38.54
CA LEU A 14 19.58 -41.41 -37.27
C LEU A 14 20.74 -42.38 -37.00
N ARG A 15 21.79 -42.28 -37.83
CA ARG A 15 23.08 -42.84 -37.47
C ARG A 15 23.56 -42.07 -36.26
N ALA A 16 23.63 -42.80 -35.14
CA ALA A 16 24.24 -42.36 -33.90
C ALA A 16 25.61 -41.74 -34.21
N ALA A 17 25.72 -40.42 -33.96
CA ALA A 17 27.00 -39.77 -33.88
C ALA A 17 27.84 -40.51 -32.82
N PRO A 18 29.15 -40.73 -33.04
CA PRO A 18 30.00 -41.27 -32.00
C PRO A 18 29.89 -40.32 -30.80
N ALA A 19 29.71 -40.90 -29.60
CA ALA A 19 29.72 -40.15 -28.36
C ALA A 19 31.05 -39.40 -28.28
N GLY A 20 31.01 -38.11 -28.61
CA GLY A 20 32.06 -37.16 -28.29
C GLY A 20 32.21 -37.15 -26.78
N GLU A 21 33.46 -37.15 -26.33
CA GLU A 21 33.85 -37.24 -24.92
C GLU A 21 33.10 -36.21 -24.04
N PRO A 22 32.84 -36.50 -22.75
CA PRO A 22 32.03 -35.64 -21.87
C PRO A 22 32.71 -34.32 -21.45
N THR A 23 33.73 -33.89 -22.18
CA THR A 23 34.76 -32.97 -21.67
C THR A 23 34.32 -31.51 -21.68
N ASP A 24 33.31 -31.13 -22.47
CA ASP A 24 32.94 -29.71 -22.67
C ASP A 24 31.88 -29.20 -21.69
N THR A 25 31.11 -30.10 -21.05
CA THR A 25 30.11 -29.70 -20.04
C THR A 25 30.72 -29.43 -18.67
N THR A 26 31.84 -30.11 -18.35
CA THR A 26 32.49 -30.01 -17.04
C THR A 26 33.29 -28.71 -16.90
N THR A 27 34.03 -28.30 -17.94
CA THR A 27 34.80 -27.04 -17.96
C THR A 27 33.89 -25.82 -17.84
N ALA A 28 32.77 -25.79 -18.56
CA ALA A 28 31.79 -24.71 -18.46
C ALA A 28 31.11 -24.66 -17.08
N ALA A 29 30.86 -25.82 -16.45
CA ALA A 29 30.31 -25.89 -15.11
C ALA A 29 31.31 -25.42 -14.03
N ASP A 30 32.58 -25.76 -14.16
CA ASP A 30 33.65 -25.32 -13.27
C ASP A 30 33.88 -23.80 -13.34
N ASP A 31 33.77 -23.22 -14.55
CA ASP A 31 33.85 -21.78 -14.76
C ASP A 31 32.68 -21.02 -14.11
N VAL A 32 31.46 -21.57 -14.22
CA VAL A 32 30.27 -21.03 -13.54
C VAL A 32 30.41 -21.12 -12.02
N LEU A 33 30.91 -22.25 -11.50
CA LEU A 33 31.13 -22.43 -10.06
C LEU A 33 32.17 -21.44 -9.52
N ALA A 34 33.27 -21.25 -10.26
CA ALA A 34 34.30 -20.29 -9.90
C ALA A 34 33.77 -18.84 -9.93
N ALA A 35 32.94 -18.49 -10.92
CA ALA A 35 32.29 -17.18 -10.98
C ALA A 35 31.31 -16.96 -9.82
N ALA A 36 30.50 -17.97 -9.47
CA ALA A 36 29.56 -17.92 -8.37
C ALA A 36 30.28 -17.72 -7.02
N ARG A 37 31.39 -18.43 -6.77
CA ARG A 37 32.21 -18.23 -5.56
C ARG A 37 32.76 -16.81 -5.46
N ARG A 38 33.35 -16.30 -6.54
CA ARG A 38 33.84 -14.90 -6.56
C ARG A 38 32.70 -13.90 -6.33
N ALA A 39 31.51 -14.14 -6.86
CA ALA A 39 30.36 -13.27 -6.63
C ALA A 39 29.88 -13.33 -5.17
N ALA A 40 29.85 -14.52 -4.56
CA ALA A 40 29.51 -14.72 -3.16
C ALA A 40 30.51 -14.03 -2.23
N GLU A 41 31.81 -14.21 -2.45
CA GLU A 41 32.88 -13.56 -1.68
C GLU A 41 32.74 -12.04 -1.71
N ARG A 42 32.58 -11.45 -2.89
CA ARG A 42 32.35 -9.99 -3.03
C ARG A 42 31.07 -9.52 -2.37
N SER A 43 30.00 -10.32 -2.41
CA SER A 43 28.72 -9.97 -1.77
C SER A 43 28.82 -10.00 -0.26
N VAL A 44 29.52 -11.01 0.29
CA VAL A 44 29.80 -11.11 1.72
C VAL A 44 30.66 -9.95 2.18
N GLU A 45 31.75 -9.66 1.47
CA GLU A 45 32.61 -8.51 1.75
C GLU A 45 31.82 -7.19 1.73
N HIS A 46 30.98 -6.98 0.71
CA HIS A 46 30.16 -5.79 0.61
C HIS A 46 29.15 -5.66 1.76
N LEU A 47 28.43 -6.73 2.10
CA LEU A 47 27.43 -6.71 3.17
C LEU A 47 28.10 -6.52 4.53
N LEU A 48 29.18 -7.24 4.83
CA LEU A 48 29.92 -7.07 6.09
C LEU A 48 30.55 -5.67 6.18
N GLY A 49 31.02 -5.10 5.07
CA GLY A 49 31.53 -3.74 5.02
C GLY A 49 30.46 -2.65 5.25
N ARG A 50 29.17 -3.01 5.21
CA ARG A 50 28.03 -2.11 5.53
C ARG A 50 27.43 -2.35 6.91
N GLN A 51 27.97 -3.29 7.68
CA GLN A 51 27.50 -3.55 9.04
C GLN A 51 27.91 -2.38 9.95
N ASP A 52 26.98 -1.92 10.78
CA ASP A 52 27.28 -0.96 11.84
C ASP A 52 28.22 -1.59 12.88
N GLU A 53 29.02 -0.77 13.57
CA GLU A 53 29.93 -1.25 14.62
C GLU A 53 29.21 -2.02 15.73
N GLN A 54 27.92 -1.73 15.97
CA GLN A 54 27.08 -2.43 16.94
C GLN A 54 26.48 -3.74 16.40
N GLY A 55 26.75 -4.10 15.14
CA GLY A 55 26.42 -5.39 14.55
C GLY A 55 25.11 -5.47 13.76
N TRP A 56 24.38 -4.37 13.58
CA TRP A 56 23.14 -4.33 12.79
C TRP A 56 23.38 -3.77 11.37
N TRP A 57 22.38 -3.95 10.49
CA TRP A 57 22.34 -3.35 9.15
C TRP A 57 21.21 -2.36 9.03
N LYS A 58 21.46 -1.24 8.35
CA LYS A 58 20.44 -0.26 8.00
C LYS A 58 20.33 -0.17 6.49
N GLY A 59 19.14 -0.47 6.00
CA GLY A 59 18.72 -0.22 4.64
C GLY A 59 17.69 0.90 4.60
N ASP A 60 17.53 1.49 3.43
CA ASP A 60 16.40 2.37 3.17
C ASP A 60 15.13 1.52 2.99
N LEU A 61 14.03 1.93 3.63
CA LEU A 61 12.73 1.28 3.49
C LEU A 61 11.85 2.18 2.61
N ALA A 62 12.15 2.19 1.32
CA ALA A 62 11.37 2.94 0.35
C ALA A 62 9.95 2.36 0.24
N THR A 63 8.95 3.24 0.27
CA THR A 63 7.54 2.86 0.08
C THR A 63 6.92 3.70 -1.03
N ASN A 64 6.38 4.86 -0.69
CA ASN A 64 5.82 5.84 -1.61
C ASN A 64 5.82 7.22 -0.93
N VAL A 65 5.45 8.23 -1.71
CA VAL A 65 5.46 9.64 -1.29
C VAL A 65 4.44 9.99 -0.20
N THR A 66 3.51 9.10 0.16
CA THR A 66 2.46 9.43 1.13
C THR A 66 3.04 9.68 2.52
N MET A 67 4.08 8.94 2.93
CA MET A 67 4.73 9.17 4.22
C MET A 67 5.29 10.60 4.35
N ASP A 68 6.00 11.08 3.34
CA ASP A 68 6.59 12.42 3.33
C ASP A 68 5.53 13.52 3.16
N ALA A 69 4.52 13.28 2.32
CA ALA A 69 3.41 14.20 2.15
C ALA A 69 2.62 14.39 3.46
N GLU A 70 2.27 13.28 4.12
CA GLU A 70 1.55 13.26 5.39
C GLU A 70 2.38 13.87 6.53
N ASP A 71 3.70 13.68 6.56
CA ASP A 71 4.59 14.36 7.51
C ASP A 71 4.58 15.89 7.31
N LEU A 72 4.62 16.39 6.07
CA LEU A 72 4.47 17.83 5.81
C LEU A 72 3.11 18.37 6.24
N LEU A 73 2.04 17.64 5.93
CA LEU A 73 0.68 17.95 6.38
C LEU A 73 0.63 18.02 7.91
N LEU A 74 1.23 17.05 8.62
CA LEU A 74 1.28 17.02 10.08
C LEU A 74 2.01 18.23 10.65
N ARG A 75 3.21 18.51 10.14
CA ARG A 75 4.04 19.64 10.62
C ARG A 75 3.36 20.97 10.39
N GLN A 76 2.69 21.13 9.25
CA GLN A 76 1.89 22.30 8.96
C GLN A 76 0.73 22.44 9.94
N PHE A 77 -0.01 21.36 10.21
CA PHE A 77 -1.13 21.38 11.15
C PHE A 77 -0.67 21.73 12.59
N LEU A 78 0.50 21.24 13.00
CA LEU A 78 1.08 21.50 14.31
C LEU A 78 1.81 22.86 14.40
N GLY A 79 2.04 23.55 13.28
CA GLY A 79 2.78 24.82 13.25
C GLY A 79 4.28 24.68 13.50
N ILE A 80 4.87 23.50 13.21
CA ILE A 80 6.30 23.18 13.47
C ILE A 80 7.10 23.05 12.17
N GLN A 81 6.83 23.95 11.22
CA GLN A 81 7.45 23.91 9.90
C GLN A 81 8.92 24.32 9.93
N ASP A 82 9.73 23.59 9.16
CA ASP A 82 11.12 23.93 8.86
C ASP A 82 11.28 24.07 7.33
N PRO A 83 11.70 25.25 6.83
CA PRO A 83 11.86 25.47 5.39
C PRO A 83 12.80 24.48 4.70
N ALA A 84 13.86 24.02 5.38
CA ALA A 84 14.80 23.07 4.80
C ALA A 84 14.14 21.69 4.61
N THR A 85 13.38 21.24 5.60
CA THR A 85 12.58 20.00 5.54
C THR A 85 11.50 20.08 4.45
N ILE A 86 10.80 21.21 4.34
CA ILE A 86 9.79 21.44 3.30
C ILE A 86 10.39 21.31 1.91
N GLU A 87 11.49 22.02 1.65
CA GLU A 87 12.14 22.02 0.34
C GLU A 87 12.77 20.65 0.01
N ALA A 88 13.36 19.96 0.99
CA ALA A 88 13.87 18.61 0.81
C ALA A 88 12.76 17.62 0.45
N THR A 89 11.65 17.67 1.16
CA THR A 89 10.49 16.81 0.93
C THR A 89 9.83 17.11 -0.42
N ALA A 90 9.64 18.39 -0.74
CA ALA A 90 9.07 18.80 -2.02
C ALA A 90 9.92 18.35 -3.21
N ARG A 91 11.25 18.39 -3.07
CA ARG A 91 12.16 17.88 -4.10
C ARG A 91 12.01 16.38 -4.28
N PHE A 92 11.91 15.62 -3.19
CA PHE A 92 11.68 14.17 -3.26
C PHE A 92 10.34 13.87 -3.94
N ILE A 93 9.24 14.48 -3.49
CA ILE A 93 7.91 14.27 -4.08
C ILE A 93 7.90 14.62 -5.57
N ARG A 94 8.54 15.73 -5.99
CA ARG A 94 8.67 16.08 -7.41
C ARG A 94 9.47 15.05 -8.21
N GLY A 95 10.51 14.48 -7.61
CA GLY A 95 11.36 13.46 -8.24
C GLY A 95 10.63 12.14 -8.51
N GLU A 96 9.66 11.79 -7.67
CA GLU A 96 8.86 10.56 -7.79
C GLU A 96 7.63 10.71 -8.69
N GLN A 97 7.41 11.88 -9.29
CA GLN A 97 6.26 12.09 -10.17
C GLN A 97 6.44 11.32 -11.50
N LEU A 98 5.43 10.54 -11.87
CA LEU A 98 5.37 9.83 -13.15
C LEU A 98 5.17 10.81 -14.32
N GLY A 99 5.48 10.35 -15.53
CA GLY A 99 5.38 11.18 -16.75
C GLY A 99 3.97 11.69 -17.05
N ASP A 100 2.94 10.98 -16.61
CA ASP A 100 1.53 11.38 -16.70
C ASP A 100 1.10 12.39 -15.62
N GLY A 101 1.97 12.69 -14.65
CA GLY A 101 1.72 13.62 -13.56
C GLY A 101 1.19 12.97 -12.27
N THR A 102 1.17 11.65 -12.19
CA THR A 102 0.65 10.89 -11.03
C THR A 102 1.76 10.37 -10.13
N TRP A 103 1.39 9.78 -8.99
CA TRP A 103 2.30 9.07 -8.08
C TRP A 103 1.79 7.66 -7.80
N ALA A 104 2.71 6.70 -7.80
CA ALA A 104 2.41 5.30 -7.50
C ALA A 104 2.59 4.97 -6.01
N THR A 105 2.01 3.85 -5.58
CA THR A 105 2.15 3.35 -4.19
C THR A 105 3.25 2.30 -4.03
N PHE A 106 3.80 1.80 -5.13
CA PHE A 106 4.90 0.84 -5.19
C PHE A 106 5.75 1.07 -6.45
N TYR A 107 6.96 0.50 -6.46
CA TYR A 107 7.92 0.66 -7.54
C TYR A 107 7.33 0.23 -8.89
N GLU A 108 7.43 1.12 -9.89
CA GLU A 108 6.89 0.93 -11.25
C GLU A 108 5.38 0.59 -11.29
N GLY A 109 4.64 0.97 -10.24
CA GLY A 109 3.20 0.83 -10.20
C GLY A 109 2.45 1.88 -11.03
N PRO A 110 1.15 1.67 -11.28
CA PRO A 110 0.31 2.70 -11.88
C PRO A 110 0.08 3.85 -10.89
N GLY A 111 -0.33 5.02 -11.41
CA GLY A 111 -0.76 6.14 -10.61
C GLY A 111 -1.90 5.79 -9.64
N ASP A 112 -1.78 6.22 -8.40
CA ASP A 112 -2.78 6.05 -7.35
C ASP A 112 -3.47 7.39 -7.02
N LEU A 113 -4.79 7.34 -6.86
CA LEU A 113 -5.61 8.50 -6.59
C LEU A 113 -5.26 9.19 -5.27
N SER A 114 -5.08 8.40 -4.22
CA SER A 114 -4.84 8.91 -2.87
C SER A 114 -3.45 9.52 -2.76
N ALA A 115 -2.43 8.80 -3.27
CA ALA A 115 -1.06 9.27 -3.30
C ALA A 115 -0.91 10.56 -4.13
N THR A 116 -1.58 10.63 -5.28
CA THR A 116 -1.53 11.83 -6.13
C THR A 116 -2.20 13.04 -5.46
N ILE A 117 -3.30 12.85 -4.74
CA ILE A 117 -3.96 13.93 -3.98
C ILE A 117 -3.04 14.43 -2.85
N GLU A 118 -2.48 13.51 -2.07
CA GLU A 118 -1.61 13.86 -0.94
C GLU A 118 -0.33 14.56 -1.40
N ALA A 119 0.31 14.04 -2.45
CA ALA A 119 1.47 14.66 -3.09
C ALA A 119 1.15 16.07 -3.63
N TYR A 120 0.02 16.23 -4.32
CA TYR A 120 -0.42 17.54 -4.82
C TYR A 120 -0.58 18.55 -3.68
N VAL A 121 -1.22 18.15 -2.58
CA VAL A 121 -1.43 19.03 -1.43
C VAL A 121 -0.10 19.36 -0.74
N ALA A 122 0.80 18.39 -0.59
CA ALA A 122 2.12 18.62 -0.02
C ALA A 122 2.94 19.62 -0.86
N LEU A 123 2.90 19.52 -2.19
CA LEU A 123 3.55 20.49 -3.08
C LEU A 123 2.91 21.88 -3.01
N ARG A 124 1.57 21.96 -2.88
CA ARG A 124 0.90 23.24 -2.60
C ARG A 124 1.39 23.89 -1.30
N LEU A 125 1.65 23.09 -0.26
CA LEU A 125 2.20 23.57 1.01
C LEU A 125 3.67 24.00 0.88
N ALA A 126 4.42 23.37 -0.03
CA ALA A 126 5.80 23.74 -0.33
C ALA A 126 5.93 25.01 -1.21
N GLY A 127 4.84 25.48 -1.79
CA GLY A 127 4.78 26.73 -2.56
C GLY A 127 4.58 26.54 -4.07
N ASP A 128 4.46 25.32 -4.57
CA ASP A 128 4.16 25.05 -5.97
C ASP A 128 2.79 25.63 -6.34
N ARG A 129 2.73 26.26 -7.53
CA ARG A 129 1.51 26.95 -7.96
C ARG A 129 0.61 25.97 -8.70
N PRO A 130 -0.72 26.06 -8.54
CA PRO A 130 -1.65 25.18 -9.24
C PRO A 130 -1.58 25.29 -10.77
N GLN A 131 -1.02 26.38 -11.31
CA GLN A 131 -0.80 26.59 -12.75
C GLN A 131 0.49 25.97 -13.27
N ASP A 132 1.39 25.50 -12.40
CA ASP A 132 2.63 24.90 -12.86
C ASP A 132 2.32 23.59 -13.61
N PRO A 133 3.01 23.27 -14.74
CA PRO A 133 2.60 22.19 -15.63
C PRO A 133 2.44 20.83 -14.94
N HIS A 134 3.31 20.54 -13.98
CA HIS A 134 3.29 19.30 -13.22
C HIS A 134 2.08 19.19 -12.26
N MET A 135 1.65 20.33 -11.71
CA MET A 135 0.45 20.45 -10.87
C MET A 135 -0.83 20.35 -11.69
N VAL A 136 -0.84 20.96 -12.89
CA VAL A 136 -2.00 20.90 -13.80
C VAL A 136 -2.29 19.46 -14.24
N ARG A 137 -1.25 18.69 -14.61
CA ARG A 137 -1.40 17.28 -14.97
C ARG A 137 -1.97 16.45 -13.82
N ALA A 138 -1.37 16.55 -12.64
CA ALA A 138 -1.82 15.86 -11.44
C ALA A 138 -3.30 16.17 -11.14
N ALA A 139 -3.66 17.45 -11.13
CA ALA A 139 -5.01 17.88 -10.83
C ALA A 139 -6.02 17.49 -11.93
N GLY A 140 -5.61 17.46 -13.20
CA GLY A 140 -6.43 16.98 -14.31
C GLY A 140 -6.78 15.50 -14.11
N TRP A 141 -5.76 14.68 -13.92
CA TRP A 141 -5.93 13.24 -13.70
C TRP A 141 -6.78 12.93 -12.45
N VAL A 142 -6.55 13.63 -11.32
CA VAL A 142 -7.37 13.46 -10.10
C VAL A 142 -8.85 13.71 -10.37
N ARG A 143 -9.20 14.71 -11.20
CA ARG A 143 -10.60 14.98 -11.54
C ARG A 143 -11.21 13.87 -12.39
N GLU A 144 -10.44 13.33 -13.34
CA GLU A 144 -10.87 12.22 -14.19
C GLU A 144 -11.12 10.92 -13.39
N GLN A 145 -10.36 10.70 -12.31
CA GLN A 145 -10.48 9.53 -11.42
C GLN A 145 -11.59 9.65 -10.36
N GLY A 146 -12.46 10.65 -10.45
CA GLY A 146 -13.57 10.85 -9.50
C GLY A 146 -13.24 11.77 -8.31
N GLY A 147 -12.07 12.42 -8.34
CA GLY A 147 -11.67 13.44 -7.38
C GLY A 147 -11.50 12.91 -5.95
N ILE A 148 -11.58 13.83 -4.98
CA ILE A 148 -11.34 13.53 -3.56
C ILE A 148 -12.33 12.50 -3.00
N ALA A 149 -13.56 12.45 -3.52
CA ALA A 149 -14.57 11.49 -3.07
C ALA A 149 -14.17 10.03 -3.35
N GLY A 150 -13.37 9.79 -4.39
CA GLY A 150 -12.83 8.46 -4.71
C GLY A 150 -11.60 8.06 -3.89
N ALA A 151 -11.02 8.99 -3.11
CA ALA A 151 -9.81 8.72 -2.34
C ALA A 151 -10.07 7.80 -1.13
N ARG A 152 -9.00 7.17 -0.63
CA ARG A 152 -9.05 6.37 0.61
C ARG A 152 -9.46 7.23 1.81
N VAL A 153 -9.87 6.56 2.88
CA VAL A 153 -10.35 7.26 4.09
C VAL A 153 -9.27 8.14 4.73
N PHE A 154 -8.01 7.67 4.74
CA PHE A 154 -6.88 8.41 5.32
C PHE A 154 -6.64 9.76 4.63
N THR A 155 -6.67 9.80 3.31
CA THR A 155 -6.57 11.06 2.56
C THR A 155 -7.67 12.04 2.96
N ARG A 156 -8.91 11.55 3.08
CA ARG A 156 -10.04 12.39 3.49
C ARG A 156 -9.93 12.85 4.94
N ILE A 157 -9.35 12.06 5.84
CA ILE A 157 -9.02 12.48 7.22
C ILE A 157 -8.02 13.64 7.20
N TRP A 158 -6.94 13.53 6.41
CA TRP A 158 -5.97 14.62 6.25
C TRP A 158 -6.62 15.91 5.75
N LEU A 159 -7.45 15.83 4.70
CA LEU A 159 -8.16 16.99 4.18
C LEU A 159 -9.19 17.55 5.17
N ALA A 160 -9.80 16.70 6.02
CA ALA A 160 -10.72 17.15 7.06
C ALA A 160 -10.02 17.89 8.21
N LEU A 161 -8.77 17.54 8.54
CA LEU A 161 -7.95 18.29 9.51
C LEU A 161 -7.75 19.74 9.07
N PHE A 162 -7.59 19.98 7.76
CA PHE A 162 -7.48 21.32 7.18
C PHE A 162 -8.84 21.98 6.87
N GLY A 163 -9.95 21.31 7.13
CA GLY A 163 -11.31 21.81 6.86
C GLY A 163 -11.72 21.80 5.39
N TRP A 164 -10.97 21.10 4.53
CA TRP A 164 -11.29 20.92 3.10
C TRP A 164 -12.24 19.74 2.85
N TRP A 165 -12.44 18.88 3.86
CA TRP A 165 -13.44 17.82 3.87
C TRP A 165 -14.28 17.89 5.15
N LYS A 166 -15.53 17.41 5.11
CA LYS A 166 -16.39 17.38 6.29
C LYS A 166 -16.12 16.12 7.10
N TRP A 167 -15.97 16.28 8.42
CA TRP A 167 -15.84 15.14 9.33
C TRP A 167 -17.07 14.22 9.30
N ASP A 168 -18.27 14.78 9.11
CA ASP A 168 -19.53 14.02 9.03
C ASP A 168 -19.59 13.05 7.82
N ASP A 169 -18.74 13.26 6.79
CA ASP A 169 -18.69 12.43 5.59
C ASP A 169 -17.61 11.32 5.69
N LEU A 170 -16.96 11.18 6.85
CA LEU A 170 -15.98 10.13 7.13
C LEU A 170 -16.62 8.99 7.94
N PRO A 171 -16.18 7.73 7.75
CA PRO A 171 -16.63 6.63 8.60
C PRO A 171 -16.14 6.88 10.04
N GLU A 172 -17.08 6.84 10.97
CA GLU A 172 -16.80 7.06 12.39
C GLU A 172 -16.13 5.82 12.99
N LEU A 173 -15.02 6.04 13.71
CA LEU A 173 -14.44 5.05 14.62
C LEU A 173 -14.86 5.43 16.05
N PRO A 174 -15.95 4.85 16.57
CA PRO A 174 -16.49 5.27 17.86
C PRO A 174 -15.46 5.01 18.98
N PRO A 175 -15.11 6.01 19.81
CA PRO A 175 -14.19 5.82 20.93
C PRO A 175 -14.68 4.75 21.92
N GLU A 176 -15.97 4.45 21.92
CA GLU A 176 -16.60 3.39 22.70
C GLU A 176 -16.03 1.99 22.39
N LEU A 177 -15.41 1.80 21.21
CA LEU A 177 -14.65 0.59 20.88
C LEU A 177 -13.58 0.27 21.93
N MET A 178 -13.01 1.29 22.59
CA MET A 178 -12.01 1.11 23.67
C MET A 178 -12.60 0.42 24.90
N PHE A 179 -13.93 0.44 25.09
CA PHE A 179 -14.61 -0.19 26.22
C PHE A 179 -15.14 -1.60 25.91
N LEU A 180 -14.90 -2.13 24.71
CA LEU A 180 -15.31 -3.50 24.41
C LEU A 180 -14.55 -4.51 25.29
N PRO A 181 -15.26 -5.48 25.90
CA PRO A 181 -14.61 -6.58 26.60
C PRO A 181 -13.66 -7.31 25.64
N ARG A 182 -12.49 -7.74 26.12
CA ARG A 182 -11.46 -8.42 25.29
C ARG A 182 -11.97 -9.64 24.52
N GLY A 183 -13.10 -10.23 24.94
CA GLY A 183 -13.76 -11.36 24.29
C GLY A 183 -14.84 -10.99 23.26
N CYS A 184 -15.30 -9.73 23.22
CA CYS A 184 -16.22 -9.25 22.18
C CYS A 184 -15.44 -9.07 20.88
N ARG A 185 -15.37 -10.13 20.07
CA ARG A 185 -14.93 -10.01 18.68
C ARG A 185 -15.95 -9.15 17.95
N SER A 186 -15.52 -8.02 17.40
CA SER A 186 -16.28 -7.36 16.36
C SER A 186 -16.49 -8.37 15.24
N THR A 187 -17.74 -8.60 14.86
CA THR A 187 -18.17 -9.59 13.87
C THR A 187 -17.82 -9.18 12.44
N SER A 188 -16.60 -8.71 12.19
CA SER A 188 -16.10 -8.38 10.84
C SER A 188 -15.12 -9.42 10.29
N THR A 189 -14.73 -10.44 11.06
CA THR A 189 -13.97 -11.58 10.52
C THR A 189 -14.92 -12.66 10.00
N THR A 190 -15.49 -12.43 8.81
CA THR A 190 -15.94 -13.55 7.97
C THR A 190 -14.71 -14.34 7.54
N SER A 191 -14.46 -15.43 8.27
CA SER A 191 -13.88 -16.69 7.81
C SER A 191 -13.09 -16.66 6.49
N ALA A 192 -11.77 -16.58 6.60
CA ALA A 192 -10.86 -17.39 5.77
C ALA A 192 -10.06 -18.28 6.72
N ALA A 193 -10.60 -19.47 6.97
CA ALA A 193 -9.97 -20.51 7.74
C ALA A 193 -8.71 -21.00 7.01
N GLY A 194 -7.58 -20.96 7.70
CA GLY A 194 -6.30 -21.44 7.19
C GLY A 194 -5.30 -21.73 8.31
N ARG A 195 -5.75 -22.26 9.45
CA ARG A 195 -4.88 -22.93 10.41
C ARG A 195 -5.58 -24.16 10.94
N GLY A 196 -5.02 -25.32 10.58
CA GLY A 196 -5.57 -26.64 10.83
C GLY A 196 -5.76 -26.92 12.32
N ARG A 197 -6.81 -27.69 12.59
CA ARG A 197 -6.92 -28.56 13.76
C ARG A 197 -7.37 -29.92 13.26
N PRO A 198 -6.78 -30.99 13.79
CA PRO A 198 -7.61 -32.04 14.39
C PRO A 198 -7.08 -32.26 15.81
N SER A 199 -7.90 -32.25 16.86
CA SER A 199 -8.85 -33.28 17.31
C SER A 199 -9.40 -32.74 18.65
N SER A 200 -10.56 -33.11 19.19
CA SER A 200 -11.32 -34.35 19.14
C SER A 200 -12.81 -34.03 19.28
N ARG A 201 -13.63 -34.75 18.50
CA ARG A 201 -15.06 -34.89 18.75
C ARG A 201 -15.25 -35.91 19.87
N SER A 202 -16.14 -35.62 20.81
CA SER A 202 -17.17 -36.59 21.19
C SER A 202 -18.47 -35.89 21.58
N PRO A 203 -19.62 -36.53 21.32
CA PRO A 203 -20.89 -35.83 21.17
C PRO A 203 -21.83 -36.07 22.37
N SER A 204 -22.62 -35.08 22.71
CA SER A 204 -23.95 -35.31 23.26
C SER A 204 -24.86 -34.11 22.97
N SER A 205 -26.05 -34.42 22.50
CA SER A 205 -27.19 -33.55 22.17
C SER A 205 -28.42 -34.13 22.89
N PRO A 206 -29.64 -33.57 22.78
CA PRO A 206 -30.16 -32.20 23.00
C PRO A 206 -31.46 -32.30 23.86
N PRO A 207 -32.58 -31.55 23.68
CA PRO A 207 -32.85 -30.13 23.43
C PRO A 207 -33.83 -29.49 24.47
N ARG A 208 -34.12 -28.19 24.29
CA ARG A 208 -35.39 -27.46 24.58
C ARG A 208 -35.32 -26.39 25.67
N GLY A 209 -35.86 -25.23 25.29
CA GLY A 209 -36.18 -24.12 26.18
C GLY A 209 -36.40 -22.83 25.40
N ARG A 210 -37.43 -22.79 24.54
CA ARG A 210 -37.97 -21.52 24.05
C ARG A 210 -38.56 -20.79 25.26
N SER A 211 -38.00 -19.65 25.62
CA SER A 211 -38.65 -18.66 26.46
C SER A 211 -38.52 -17.29 25.80
N ALA A 212 -39.67 -16.63 25.68
CA ALA A 212 -39.97 -15.41 24.95
C ALA A 212 -39.21 -14.16 25.48
N PRO A 213 -39.22 -13.04 24.72
CA PRO A 213 -38.31 -11.92 24.91
C PRO A 213 -38.70 -11.06 26.12
N ARG A 214 -37.71 -10.54 26.84
CA ARG A 214 -37.90 -9.48 27.85
C ARG A 214 -37.51 -8.13 27.26
N PRO A 215 -38.32 -7.06 27.44
CA PRO A 215 -38.10 -5.75 26.84
C PRO A 215 -37.07 -4.90 27.59
N SER A 216 -36.59 -3.87 26.88
CA SER A 216 -35.51 -2.94 27.22
C SER A 216 -35.79 -2.02 28.41
N PRO A 217 -34.74 -1.34 28.93
CA PRO A 217 -34.96 -0.10 29.66
C PRO A 217 -34.07 1.04 29.15
N TRP A 218 -34.01 1.30 27.83
CA TRP A 218 -33.35 2.52 27.33
C TRP A 218 -34.08 3.07 26.09
N THR A 219 -35.28 3.60 26.31
CA THR A 219 -35.92 4.57 25.42
C THR A 219 -36.38 5.74 26.27
N SER A 220 -35.53 6.77 26.34
CA SER A 220 -35.95 8.19 26.38
C SER A 220 -34.75 9.04 26.79
N CYS A 221 -34.07 9.63 25.82
CA CYS A 221 -33.47 10.96 26.03
C CYS A 221 -33.33 11.69 24.69
N THR A 222 -34.46 12.13 24.17
CA THR A 222 -34.51 13.33 23.33
C THR A 222 -34.13 14.52 24.18
N ARG A 223 -32.97 15.16 23.93
CA ARG A 223 -32.82 16.60 24.12
C ARG A 223 -31.59 17.20 23.44
N THR A 224 -31.88 18.15 22.55
CA THR A 224 -31.15 19.41 22.30
C THR A 224 -29.65 19.35 22.05
N ARG A 225 -29.33 19.42 20.76
CA ARG A 225 -28.10 19.92 20.15
C ARG A 225 -27.69 21.29 20.75
N PRO A 226 -26.51 21.43 21.38
CA PRO A 226 -25.93 22.75 21.60
C PRO A 226 -25.25 23.22 20.31
N ALA A 227 -25.50 24.48 19.94
CA ALA A 227 -24.80 25.14 18.84
C ALA A 227 -23.29 25.17 19.14
N ARG A 228 -22.50 24.43 18.36
CA ARG A 228 -21.05 24.61 18.33
C ARG A 228 -20.74 25.80 17.43
N THR A 229 -20.17 26.83 18.03
CA THR A 229 -19.47 27.92 17.38
C THR A 229 -18.42 27.35 16.43
N ARG A 230 -18.52 27.71 15.15
CA ARG A 230 -17.53 27.39 14.12
C ARG A 230 -16.22 28.12 14.43
N PRO A 231 -15.06 27.46 14.45
CA PRO A 231 -13.80 28.17 14.26
C PRO A 231 -13.80 28.82 12.86
N SER A 232 -13.27 30.03 12.79
CA SER A 232 -13.22 30.89 11.61
C SER A 232 -12.70 30.15 10.38
N ARG A 233 -13.42 30.30 9.25
CA ARG A 233 -12.95 29.87 7.93
C ARG A 233 -11.64 30.58 7.62
N TRP A 234 -10.58 29.82 7.41
CA TRP A 234 -9.32 30.34 6.87
C TRP A 234 -9.52 30.74 5.40
N PRO A 235 -8.98 31.90 4.97
CA PRO A 235 -9.11 32.33 3.59
C PRO A 235 -8.33 31.39 2.66
N LEU A 236 -8.97 31.04 1.56
CA LEU A 236 -8.39 30.27 0.46
C LEU A 236 -7.33 31.15 -0.25
N PRO A 237 -6.11 30.63 -0.51
CA PRO A 237 -5.24 31.11 -1.57
C PRO A 237 -5.46 30.36 -2.91
#